data_AF-A0A7Y2L1F6-F1
#
_entry.id   AF-A0A7Y2L1F6-F1
#
_cell.length_a   1.000
_cell.length_b   1.000
_cell.length_c   1.000
_cell.angle_alpha   90.00
_cell.angle_beta   90.00
_cell.angle_gamma   90.00
#
_symmetry.space_group_name_H-M   'P 1'
#
loop_
_entity.id
_entity.type
_entity.pdbx_description
1 polymer ?
#
loop_
_entity_poly.entity_id
_entity_poly.type
_entity_poly.pdbx_seq_one_letter_code
_entity_poly.pdbx_strand_id
1 'polypeptide(L)'
;MRHLQQPIACLDRPLTLPPQLPVMTPVRPTACPGLLRIVQALDGGICRVKLDGGCITSMQARAVADVAQRYASGVIEATNRGNLQIRGVGAQHRALVEPLLAAGLGPATAAGDDVRNLMLSPAAGIDPQMRIDTRPLAAELLASLQNTPRLAELSAKFALQLDAGEALVMLEHPHDLWLSVIELDGQLVMAFGLAGCPAHNPALAAVPLAQAHELVMAVLLLFLDLARPEQTRMRHLLEEVAVEHFIEQLQQRLSVGLIPLAMGPRGVAPGVRHIGTFAQRQQGRVYIGAVPGLGRLDAAMLRGLAQLADESGDGTLRFSPWQSVLLP
;
A
#
# COMPACT_ATOMS: atom_id res chain seq x y z
N MET A 1 64.87 56.78 -24.15
CA MET A 1 64.89 55.43 -24.75
C MET A 1 63.61 54.72 -24.33
N ARG A 2 62.54 54.87 -25.11
CA ARG A 2 61.97 53.84 -25.99
C ARG A 2 61.58 52.55 -25.25
N HIS A 3 60.28 52.51 -24.92
CA HIS A 3 59.33 51.39 -25.04
C HIS A 3 59.88 49.99 -25.30
N LEU A 4 59.48 49.07 -24.42
CA LEU A 4 59.19 47.68 -24.77
C LEU A 4 57.77 47.34 -24.30
N GLN A 5 56.86 47.25 -25.29
CA GLN A 5 55.57 46.59 -25.20
C GLN A 5 55.78 45.08 -25.09
N GLN A 6 55.03 44.41 -24.22
CA GLN A 6 54.43 43.10 -24.53
C GLN A 6 53.02 43.02 -23.90
N PRO A 7 52.00 42.53 -24.64
CA PRO A 7 50.61 42.52 -24.20
C PRO A 7 50.27 41.27 -23.36
N ILE A 8 49.42 41.47 -22.34
CA ILE A 8 48.75 40.42 -21.58
C ILE A 8 47.66 39.84 -22.48
N ALA A 9 47.83 38.61 -22.96
CA ALA A 9 46.79 37.87 -23.66
C ALA A 9 45.73 37.39 -22.64
N CYS A 10 44.52 37.94 -22.74
CA CYS A 10 43.32 37.36 -22.12
C CYS A 10 43.03 36.01 -22.79
N LEU A 11 43.10 34.92 -22.01
CA LEU A 11 42.50 33.65 -22.36
C LEU A 11 41.11 33.58 -21.71
N ASP A 12 40.12 34.11 -22.42
CA ASP A 12 38.72 33.78 -22.16
C ASP A 12 38.48 32.32 -22.56
N ARG A 13 38.34 31.45 -21.56
CA ARG A 13 37.84 30.08 -21.76
C ARG A 13 36.59 29.92 -20.90
N PRO A 14 35.39 29.79 -21.48
CA PRO A 14 34.19 29.52 -20.70
C PRO A 14 34.31 28.13 -20.08
N LEU A 15 34.14 28.05 -18.75
CA LEU A 15 33.93 26.80 -18.02
C LEU A 15 32.59 26.21 -18.44
N THR A 16 32.60 25.35 -19.44
CA THR A 16 31.46 24.47 -19.74
C THR A 16 31.35 23.46 -18.60
N LEU A 17 30.35 23.66 -17.72
CA LEU A 17 29.91 22.61 -16.80
C LEU A 17 29.43 21.40 -17.62
N PRO A 18 29.87 20.18 -17.29
CA PRO A 18 29.37 18.99 -17.96
C PRO A 18 27.86 18.85 -17.70
N PRO A 19 27.08 18.33 -18.67
CA PRO A 19 25.66 18.08 -18.47
C PRO A 19 25.50 17.11 -17.28
N GLN A 20 24.75 17.55 -16.27
CA GLN A 20 24.39 16.71 -15.14
C GLN A 20 23.52 15.56 -15.68
N LEU A 21 24.11 14.36 -15.76
CA LEU A 21 23.34 13.15 -15.98
C LEU A 21 22.40 12.98 -14.78
N PRO A 22 21.12 12.63 -14.99
CA PRO A 22 20.20 12.38 -13.90
C PRO A 22 20.78 11.26 -13.04
N VAL A 23 21.00 11.55 -11.76
CA VAL A 23 21.40 10.55 -10.76
C VAL A 23 20.22 9.58 -10.65
N MET A 24 20.30 8.47 -11.38
CA MET A 24 19.44 7.32 -11.14
C MET A 24 19.86 6.74 -9.80
N THR A 25 19.13 7.09 -8.74
CA THR A 25 19.23 6.40 -7.46
C THR A 25 18.99 4.91 -7.74
N PRO A 26 19.93 4.01 -7.40
CA PRO A 26 19.75 2.59 -7.70
C PRO A 26 18.55 2.06 -6.91
N VAL A 27 17.54 1.57 -7.64
CA VAL A 27 16.41 0.83 -7.06
C VAL A 27 16.98 -0.31 -6.23
N ARG A 28 16.65 -0.33 -4.94
CA ARG A 28 17.17 -1.33 -4.01
C ARG A 28 16.78 -2.74 -4.51
N PRO A 29 17.71 -3.70 -4.64
CA PRO A 29 17.36 -5.05 -5.02
C PRO A 29 16.50 -5.67 -3.90
N THR A 30 15.26 -6.01 -4.21
CA THR A 30 14.38 -6.75 -3.29
C THR A 30 14.18 -8.17 -3.82
N ALA A 31 14.36 -9.15 -2.94
CA ALA A 31 14.08 -10.56 -3.24
C ALA A 31 12.58 -10.90 -3.17
N CYS A 32 11.71 -9.91 -2.92
CA CYS A 32 10.27 -10.16 -2.81
C CYS A 32 9.64 -10.32 -4.19
N PRO A 33 8.77 -11.31 -4.42
CA PRO A 33 8.03 -11.42 -5.67
C PRO A 33 7.11 -10.20 -5.86
N GLY A 34 7.05 -9.73 -7.10
CA GLY A 34 6.17 -8.67 -7.58
C GLY A 34 5.48 -9.10 -8.88
N LEU A 35 4.82 -8.16 -9.55
CA LEU A 35 4.26 -8.43 -10.87
C LEU A 35 5.38 -8.51 -11.91
N LEU A 36 6.32 -7.56 -11.85
CA LEU A 36 7.42 -7.45 -12.82
C LEU A 36 8.65 -8.28 -12.43
N ARG A 37 8.63 -8.88 -11.23
CA ARG A 37 9.74 -9.66 -10.67
C ARG A 37 9.23 -11.01 -10.19
N ILE A 38 9.36 -12.02 -11.06
CA ILE A 38 9.01 -13.41 -10.75
C ILE A 38 10.16 -14.08 -10.01
N VAL A 39 9.87 -14.63 -8.83
CA VAL A 39 10.84 -15.37 -8.01
C VAL A 39 10.57 -16.85 -8.14
N GLN A 40 11.61 -17.66 -8.36
CA GLN A 40 11.48 -19.11 -8.51
C GLN A 40 11.20 -19.80 -7.16
N ALA A 41 10.28 -20.76 -7.18
CA ALA A 41 9.99 -21.68 -6.08
C ALA A 41 9.98 -23.13 -6.60
N LEU A 42 9.81 -24.09 -5.70
CA LEU A 42 9.81 -25.53 -6.04
C LEU A 42 8.73 -25.90 -7.07
N ASP A 43 7.59 -25.21 -7.02
CA ASP A 43 6.45 -25.44 -7.90
C ASP A 43 6.46 -24.57 -9.17
N GLY A 44 7.50 -23.75 -9.37
CA GLY A 44 7.65 -22.79 -10.46
C GLY A 44 7.73 -21.34 -9.96
N GLY A 45 7.60 -20.37 -10.88
CA GLY A 45 7.65 -18.96 -10.52
C GLY A 45 6.47 -18.50 -9.67
N ILE A 46 6.72 -17.51 -8.81
CA ILE A 46 5.69 -16.81 -8.02
C ILE A 46 5.52 -15.40 -8.58
N CYS A 47 4.29 -15.07 -8.99
CA CYS A 47 3.88 -13.73 -9.39
C CYS A 47 2.96 -13.14 -8.33
N ARG A 48 3.22 -11.92 -7.87
CA ARG A 48 2.34 -11.22 -6.92
C ARG A 48 1.59 -10.10 -7.63
N VAL A 49 0.28 -10.12 -7.50
CA VAL A 49 -0.62 -9.10 -8.04
C VAL A 49 -1.08 -8.24 -6.87
N LYS A 50 -0.62 -6.99 -6.82
CA LYS A 50 -1.04 -6.03 -5.79
C LYS A 50 -2.33 -5.35 -6.21
N LEU A 51 -3.28 -5.35 -5.30
CA LEU A 51 -4.62 -4.80 -5.45
C LEU A 51 -4.73 -3.52 -4.63
N ASP A 52 -5.22 -2.47 -5.26
CA ASP A 52 -5.39 -1.18 -4.60
C ASP A 52 -6.49 -1.31 -3.52
N GLY A 53 -6.08 -1.22 -2.25
CA GLY A 53 -6.98 -1.44 -1.11
C GLY A 53 -7.58 -2.85 -1.03
N GLY A 54 -6.98 -3.82 -1.72
CA GLY A 54 -7.51 -5.19 -1.82
C GLY A 54 -8.67 -5.37 -2.81
N CYS A 55 -9.01 -4.34 -3.59
CA CYS A 55 -10.10 -4.37 -4.56
C CYS A 55 -9.63 -4.88 -5.94
N ILE A 56 -10.46 -5.68 -6.60
CA ILE A 56 -10.26 -6.12 -7.97
C ILE A 56 -11.59 -6.07 -8.72
N THR A 57 -11.59 -5.59 -9.97
CA THR A 57 -12.78 -5.62 -10.82
C THR A 57 -13.03 -7.04 -11.35
N SER A 58 -14.27 -7.35 -11.75
CA SER A 58 -14.60 -8.62 -12.39
C SER A 58 -13.75 -8.88 -13.64
N MET A 59 -13.50 -7.85 -14.46
CA MET A 59 -12.62 -7.92 -15.63
C MET A 59 -11.19 -8.27 -15.23
N GLN A 60 -10.64 -7.62 -14.20
CA GLN A 60 -9.30 -7.91 -13.69
C GLN A 60 -9.21 -9.33 -13.10
N ALA A 61 -10.23 -9.77 -12.37
CA ALA A 61 -10.30 -11.12 -11.82
C ALA A 61 -10.31 -12.19 -12.93
N ARG A 62 -11.04 -11.96 -14.02
CA ARG A 62 -11.01 -12.82 -15.21
C ARG A 62 -9.61 -12.84 -15.86
N ALA A 63 -8.95 -11.69 -15.98
CA ALA A 63 -7.58 -11.63 -16.50
C ALA A 63 -6.60 -12.44 -15.64
N VAL A 64 -6.67 -12.33 -14.32
CA VAL A 64 -5.87 -13.14 -13.38
C VAL A 64 -6.14 -14.64 -13.55
N ALA A 65 -7.42 -15.03 -13.64
CA ALA A 65 -7.79 -16.43 -13.84
C ALA A 65 -7.27 -16.98 -15.17
N ASP A 66 -7.35 -16.19 -16.25
CA ASP A 66 -6.90 -16.58 -17.58
C ASP A 66 -5.39 -16.80 -17.64
N VAL A 67 -4.60 -15.88 -17.09
CA VAL A 67 -3.14 -16.04 -17.09
C VAL A 67 -2.68 -17.13 -16.14
N ALA A 68 -3.34 -17.31 -14.99
CA ALA A 68 -3.03 -18.39 -14.05
C ALA A 68 -3.27 -19.77 -14.66
N GLN A 69 -4.33 -19.93 -15.46
CA GLN A 69 -4.62 -21.19 -16.14
C GLN A 69 -3.68 -21.46 -17.33
N ARG A 70 -3.31 -20.43 -18.09
CA ARG A 70 -2.52 -20.59 -19.32
C ARG A 70 -1.01 -20.68 -19.08
N TYR A 71 -0.50 -19.92 -18.12
CA TYR A 71 0.94 -19.69 -17.95
C TYR A 71 1.47 -20.11 -16.59
N ALA A 72 0.60 -20.64 -15.71
CA ALA A 72 0.95 -21.05 -14.37
C ALA A 72 0.30 -22.41 -14.01
N SER A 73 0.33 -22.82 -12.74
CA SER A 73 -0.26 -24.09 -12.30
C SER A 73 -1.79 -24.04 -12.10
N GLY A 74 -2.43 -22.91 -12.41
CA GLY A 74 -3.85 -22.66 -12.11
C GLY A 74 -4.14 -22.28 -10.66
N VAL A 75 -3.13 -22.27 -9.77
CA VAL A 75 -3.27 -21.93 -8.35
C VAL A 75 -3.13 -20.43 -8.12
N ILE A 76 -4.13 -19.85 -7.46
CA ILE A 76 -4.19 -18.44 -7.06
C ILE A 76 -4.37 -18.40 -5.54
N GLU A 77 -3.53 -17.65 -4.84
CA GLU A 77 -3.59 -17.51 -3.37
C GLU A 77 -4.01 -16.09 -3.00
N ALA A 78 -5.07 -15.97 -2.20
CA ALA A 78 -5.35 -14.77 -1.42
C ALA A 78 -4.31 -14.62 -0.31
N THR A 79 -3.73 -13.43 -0.20
CA THR A 79 -2.65 -13.15 0.74
C THR A 79 -3.17 -12.45 1.99
N ASN A 80 -2.38 -12.48 3.06
CA ASN A 80 -2.69 -11.78 4.31
C ASN A 80 -2.59 -10.24 4.24
N ARG A 81 -2.44 -9.68 3.03
CA ARG A 81 -2.46 -8.24 2.76
C ARG A 81 -3.58 -7.85 1.79
N GLY A 82 -4.56 -8.74 1.58
CA GLY A 82 -5.65 -8.49 0.62
C GLY A 82 -5.19 -8.47 -0.84
N ASN A 83 -4.02 -9.03 -1.15
CA ASN A 83 -3.50 -9.16 -2.53
C ASN A 83 -3.64 -10.59 -3.05
N LEU A 84 -3.30 -10.80 -4.33
CA LEU A 84 -3.28 -12.12 -4.96
C LEU A 84 -1.85 -12.58 -5.29
N GLN A 85 -1.67 -13.90 -5.33
CA GLN A 85 -0.43 -14.54 -5.72
C GLN A 85 -0.70 -15.70 -6.68
N ILE A 86 -0.13 -15.65 -7.88
CA ILE A 86 -0.21 -16.73 -8.87
C ILE A 86 1.03 -17.62 -8.70
N ARG A 87 0.81 -18.92 -8.60
CA ARG A 87 1.89 -19.90 -8.38
C ARG A 87 2.15 -20.76 -9.60
N GLY A 88 3.36 -21.33 -9.64
CA GLY A 88 3.79 -22.25 -10.68
C GLY A 88 3.91 -21.62 -12.05
N VAL A 89 4.28 -20.34 -12.10
CA VAL A 89 4.51 -19.60 -13.34
C VAL A 89 5.63 -20.27 -14.12
N GLY A 90 5.33 -20.66 -15.36
CA GLY A 90 6.28 -21.31 -16.26
C GLY A 90 7.34 -20.35 -16.82
N ALA A 91 8.15 -20.86 -17.76
CA ALA A 91 9.23 -20.09 -18.38
C ALA A 91 8.74 -18.81 -19.10
N GLN A 92 7.50 -18.83 -19.61
CA GLN A 92 6.88 -17.75 -20.39
C GLN A 92 6.28 -16.63 -19.51
N HIS A 93 6.98 -16.24 -18.44
CA HIS A 93 6.48 -15.25 -17.48
C HIS A 93 6.08 -13.90 -18.09
N ARG A 94 6.73 -13.45 -19.17
CA ARG A 94 6.31 -12.21 -19.88
C ARG A 94 4.88 -12.29 -20.42
N ALA A 95 4.50 -13.44 -20.98
CA ALA A 95 3.15 -13.67 -21.50
C ALA A 95 2.08 -13.71 -20.40
N LEU A 96 2.48 -13.95 -19.13
CA LEU A 96 1.61 -13.79 -17.97
C LEU A 96 1.48 -12.33 -17.54
N VAL A 97 2.58 -11.58 -17.57
CA VAL A 97 2.63 -10.21 -17.03
C VAL A 97 1.94 -9.20 -17.94
N GLU A 98 2.10 -9.31 -19.27
CA GLU A 98 1.54 -8.35 -20.22
C GLU A 98 0.01 -8.21 -20.13
N PRO A 99 -0.80 -9.29 -20.07
CA PRO A 99 -2.26 -9.15 -19.91
C PRO A 99 -2.65 -8.53 -18.56
N LEU A 100 -1.90 -8.79 -17.50
CA LEU A 100 -2.16 -8.21 -16.17
C LEU A 100 -1.87 -6.70 -16.17
N LEU A 101 -0.82 -6.27 -16.86
CA LEU A 101 -0.54 -4.84 -17.08
C LEU A 101 -1.64 -4.19 -17.92
N ALA A 102 -2.08 -4.84 -19.00
CA ALA A 102 -3.16 -4.34 -19.84
C ALA A 102 -4.50 -4.22 -19.08
N ALA A 103 -4.73 -5.08 -18.07
CA ALA A 103 -5.88 -5.00 -17.17
C ALA A 103 -5.72 -3.95 -16.05
N GLY A 104 -4.59 -3.23 -15.99
CA GLY A 104 -4.33 -2.19 -15.00
C GLY A 104 -3.92 -2.72 -13.61
N LEU A 105 -3.47 -3.97 -13.49
CA LEU A 105 -3.06 -4.57 -12.20
C LEU A 105 -1.58 -4.30 -11.83
N GLY A 106 -0.81 -3.72 -12.75
CA GLY A 106 0.59 -3.41 -12.51
C GLY A 106 0.85 -2.01 -11.99
N PRO A 107 2.09 -1.75 -11.56
CA PRO A 107 2.50 -0.44 -11.12
C PRO A 107 2.64 0.52 -12.31
N ALA A 108 2.44 1.82 -12.08
CA ALA A 108 2.69 2.84 -13.09
C ALA A 108 4.17 2.90 -13.54
N THR A 109 5.10 2.52 -12.67
CA THR A 109 6.54 2.46 -12.94
C THR A 109 7.11 1.14 -12.39
N ALA A 110 8.23 0.67 -12.94
CA ALA A 110 8.85 -0.57 -12.45
C ALA A 110 9.26 -0.49 -10.97
N ALA A 111 9.68 0.69 -10.51
CA ALA A 111 10.03 0.95 -9.11
C ALA A 111 8.79 1.01 -8.20
N GLY A 112 7.62 1.34 -8.76
CA GLY A 112 6.34 1.38 -8.08
C GLY A 112 5.80 0.01 -7.63
N ASP A 113 6.35 -1.09 -8.16
CA ASP A 113 5.85 -2.45 -7.83
C ASP A 113 5.95 -2.71 -6.33
N ASP A 114 7.02 -2.24 -5.68
CA ASP A 114 7.32 -2.55 -4.29
C ASP A 114 6.54 -1.69 -3.27
N VAL A 115 6.03 -0.51 -3.66
CA VAL A 115 5.58 0.55 -2.72
C VAL A 115 4.06 0.70 -2.55
N ARG A 116 3.26 -0.27 -3.01
CA ARG A 116 1.78 -0.25 -2.93
C ARG A 116 1.16 -1.06 -1.78
N ASN A 117 1.81 -1.12 -0.61
CA ASN A 117 1.27 -1.88 0.54
C ASN A 117 0.39 -0.99 1.43
N LEU A 118 -0.69 -0.46 0.89
CA LEU A 118 -1.72 0.26 1.65
C LEU A 118 -2.90 -0.68 1.93
N MET A 119 -3.18 -0.93 3.20
CA MET A 119 -4.28 -1.79 3.62
C MET A 119 -5.48 -0.95 4.05
N LEU A 120 -6.66 -1.31 3.55
CA LEU A 120 -7.95 -0.76 3.95
C LEU A 120 -8.80 -1.85 4.58
N SER A 121 -9.89 -1.45 5.23
CA SER A 121 -10.99 -2.37 5.49
C SER A 121 -11.52 -2.93 4.15
N PRO A 122 -11.73 -4.26 4.01
CA PRO A 122 -12.46 -4.81 2.87
C PRO A 122 -13.89 -4.28 2.79
N ALA A 123 -14.46 -3.78 3.90
CA ALA A 123 -15.79 -3.16 3.95
C ALA A 123 -15.74 -1.62 3.78
N ALA A 124 -14.59 -1.03 3.43
CA ALA A 124 -14.48 0.41 3.22
C ALA A 124 -15.54 0.94 2.23
N GLY A 125 -16.24 2.00 2.61
CA GLY A 125 -17.34 2.60 1.83
C GLY A 125 -18.70 1.90 1.92
N ILE A 126 -18.77 0.70 2.51
CA ILE A 126 -20.02 -0.08 2.65
C ILE A 126 -20.31 -0.49 4.10
N ASP A 127 -19.35 -0.42 5.02
CA ASP A 127 -19.56 -0.77 6.42
C ASP A 127 -20.50 0.23 7.13
N PRO A 128 -21.58 -0.23 7.80
CA PRO A 128 -22.44 0.64 8.62
C PRO A 128 -21.73 1.40 9.74
N GLN A 129 -20.61 0.87 10.27
CA GLN A 129 -19.83 1.49 11.36
C GLN A 129 -18.81 2.53 10.87
N MET A 130 -18.54 2.56 9.56
CA MET A 130 -17.62 3.51 8.95
C MET A 130 -17.99 4.96 9.32
N ARG A 131 -17.03 5.74 9.83
CA ARG A 131 -17.23 7.14 10.18
C ARG A 131 -17.14 8.06 8.97
N ILE A 132 -16.14 7.83 8.12
CA ILE A 132 -15.91 8.55 6.86
C ILE A 132 -15.46 7.59 5.77
N ASP A 133 -15.68 7.94 4.51
CA ASP A 133 -15.13 7.16 3.40
C ASP A 133 -13.66 7.52 3.16
N THR A 134 -12.75 6.61 3.49
CA THR A 134 -11.29 6.79 3.31
C THR A 134 -10.77 6.34 1.95
N ARG A 135 -11.62 5.78 1.07
CA ARG A 135 -11.19 5.33 -0.27
C ARG A 135 -10.61 6.46 -1.12
N PRO A 136 -11.15 7.71 -1.12
CA PRO A 136 -10.53 8.82 -1.83
C PRO A 136 -9.11 9.13 -1.32
N LEU A 137 -8.91 9.20 0.00
CA LEU A 137 -7.60 9.38 0.61
C LEU A 137 -6.65 8.22 0.26
N ALA A 138 -7.15 6.99 0.24
CA ALA A 138 -6.36 5.82 -0.14
C ALA A 138 -5.87 5.90 -1.58
N ALA A 139 -6.74 6.32 -2.51
CA ALA A 139 -6.38 6.51 -3.91
C ALA A 139 -5.32 7.62 -4.06
N GLU A 140 -5.46 8.73 -3.34
CA GLU A 140 -4.47 9.81 -3.31
C GLU A 140 -3.10 9.32 -2.78
N LEU A 141 -3.09 8.58 -1.68
CA LEU A 141 -1.86 8.01 -1.12
C LEU A 141 -1.21 7.00 -2.06
N LEU A 142 -1.98 6.11 -2.68
CA LEU A 142 -1.47 5.15 -3.67
C LEU A 142 -0.88 5.85 -4.89
N ALA A 143 -1.48 6.96 -5.34
CA ALA A 143 -0.92 7.80 -6.40
C ALA A 143 0.40 8.45 -5.95
N SER A 144 0.46 9.01 -4.75
CA SER A 144 1.70 9.61 -4.22
C SER A 144 2.82 8.57 -4.02
N LEU A 145 2.49 7.38 -3.52
CA LEU A 145 3.44 6.26 -3.37
C LEU A 145 4.05 5.85 -4.71
N GLN A 146 3.26 5.86 -5.79
CA GLN A 146 3.73 5.50 -7.13
C GLN A 146 4.49 6.63 -7.84
N ASN A 147 4.08 7.89 -7.61
CA ASN A 147 4.57 9.04 -8.37
C ASN A 147 5.68 9.84 -7.66
N THR A 148 6.01 9.52 -6.41
CA THR A 148 7.10 10.16 -5.68
C THR A 148 8.35 9.28 -5.77
N PRO A 149 9.38 9.64 -6.57
CA PRO A 149 10.52 8.76 -6.84
C PRO A 149 11.25 8.30 -5.58
N ARG A 150 11.36 9.18 -4.57
CA ARG A 150 12.03 8.87 -3.31
C ARG A 150 11.34 7.76 -2.53
N LEU A 151 10.02 7.62 -2.65
CA LEU A 151 9.29 6.57 -1.95
C LEU A 151 9.59 5.17 -2.49
N ALA A 152 10.13 5.04 -3.72
CA ALA A 152 10.63 3.78 -4.25
C ALA A 152 11.77 3.15 -3.43
N GLU A 153 12.40 3.92 -2.55
CA GLU A 153 13.44 3.44 -1.62
C GLU A 153 12.84 2.65 -0.43
N LEU A 154 11.53 2.76 -0.20
CA LEU A 154 10.84 1.97 0.83
C LEU A 154 10.91 0.48 0.50
N SER A 155 11.05 -0.32 1.55
CA SER A 155 11.03 -1.77 1.43
C SER A 155 9.66 -2.28 0.96
N ALA A 156 9.66 -3.32 0.13
CA ALA A 156 8.44 -4.08 -0.22
C ALA A 156 7.70 -4.70 0.97
N LYS A 157 8.27 -4.62 2.18
CA LYS A 157 7.67 -5.05 3.44
C LYS A 157 7.09 -3.89 4.27
N PHE A 158 7.41 -2.64 3.93
CA PHE A 158 6.84 -1.46 4.59
C PHE A 158 5.33 -1.43 4.33
N ALA A 159 4.52 -1.30 5.38
CA ALA A 159 3.08 -1.50 5.31
C ALA A 159 2.33 -0.36 6.01
N LEU A 160 1.30 0.15 5.32
CA LEU A 160 0.42 1.21 5.79
C LEU A 160 -0.99 0.67 6.03
N GLN A 161 -1.74 1.32 6.91
CA GLN A 161 -3.16 1.03 7.16
C GLN A 161 -3.97 2.32 7.27
N LEU A 162 -5.16 2.33 6.67
CA LEU A 162 -6.22 3.28 7.01
C LEU A 162 -7.40 2.54 7.63
N ASP A 163 -7.78 2.96 8.83
CA ASP A 163 -9.00 2.57 9.54
C ASP A 163 -9.93 3.79 9.61
N ALA A 164 -11.18 3.64 9.15
CA ALA A 164 -12.21 4.67 9.23
C ALA A 164 -13.28 4.36 10.28
N GLY A 165 -13.03 3.39 11.16
CA GLY A 165 -13.96 2.91 12.18
C GLY A 165 -14.77 1.70 11.75
N GLU A 166 -14.47 1.09 10.60
CA GLU A 166 -15.15 -0.12 10.13
C GLU A 166 -15.04 -1.28 11.13
N ALA A 167 -15.98 -2.21 11.07
CA ALA A 167 -15.95 -3.43 11.86
C ALA A 167 -14.91 -4.43 11.31
N LEU A 168 -14.68 -4.38 9.99
CA LEU A 168 -13.83 -5.32 9.28
C LEU A 168 -12.47 -4.70 8.95
N VAL A 169 -11.65 -4.43 9.96
CA VAL A 169 -10.34 -3.80 9.78
C VAL A 169 -9.25 -4.63 10.48
N MET A 170 -8.04 -4.65 9.92
CA MET A 170 -6.93 -5.46 10.42
C MET A 170 -6.19 -4.77 11.56
N LEU A 171 -6.75 -4.82 12.76
CA LEU A 171 -6.18 -4.13 13.93
C LEU A 171 -4.97 -4.85 14.56
N GLU A 172 -4.76 -6.13 14.23
CA GLU A 172 -3.74 -7.01 14.83
C GLU A 172 -2.56 -7.27 13.87
N HIS A 173 -2.18 -6.27 13.08
CA HIS A 173 -1.00 -6.34 12.23
C HIS A 173 0.01 -5.24 12.59
N PRO A 174 1.32 -5.55 12.68
CA PRO A 174 2.35 -4.57 12.97
C PRO A 174 2.66 -3.73 11.73
N HIS A 175 1.84 -2.71 11.51
CA HIS A 175 2.01 -1.72 10.44
C HIS A 175 3.19 -0.80 10.77
N ASP A 176 3.90 -0.34 9.75
CA ASP A 176 4.95 0.67 9.93
C ASP A 176 4.34 2.02 10.27
N LEU A 177 3.20 2.33 9.66
CA LEU A 177 2.33 3.44 9.98
C LEU A 177 0.88 2.97 9.86
N TRP A 178 0.10 3.16 10.92
CA TRP A 178 -1.34 2.96 10.88
C TRP A 178 -2.04 4.27 11.20
N LEU A 179 -3.18 4.50 10.54
CA LEU A 179 -4.06 5.62 10.79
C LEU A 179 -5.44 5.10 11.18
N SER A 180 -6.10 5.79 12.11
CA SER A 180 -7.44 5.48 12.59
C SER A 180 -8.25 6.74 12.77
N VAL A 181 -9.45 6.76 12.21
CA VAL A 181 -10.42 7.82 12.48
C VAL A 181 -10.96 7.64 13.89
N ILE A 182 -10.92 8.72 14.66
CA ILE A 182 -11.42 8.78 16.03
C ILE A 182 -12.25 10.04 16.21
N GLU A 183 -13.09 10.06 17.24
CA GLU A 183 -13.82 11.24 17.66
C GLU A 183 -13.11 11.88 18.87
N LEU A 184 -12.79 13.16 18.77
CA LEU A 184 -12.19 13.98 19.81
C LEU A 184 -13.02 15.26 19.94
N ASP A 185 -13.59 15.49 21.13
CA ASP A 185 -14.46 16.64 21.42
C ASP A 185 -15.58 16.86 20.39
N GLY A 186 -16.19 15.76 19.92
CA GLY A 186 -17.27 15.78 18.93
C GLY A 186 -16.82 16.05 17.48
N GLN A 187 -15.51 16.10 17.22
CA GLN A 187 -14.93 16.24 15.88
C GLN A 187 -14.16 14.98 15.48
N LEU A 188 -14.24 14.62 14.20
CA LEU A 188 -13.46 13.52 13.67
C LEU A 188 -12.03 13.99 13.36
N VAL A 189 -11.05 13.23 13.83
CA VAL A 189 -9.62 13.46 13.56
C VAL A 189 -8.96 12.16 13.12
N MET A 190 -7.81 12.28 12.45
CA MET A 190 -7.01 11.15 12.01
C MET A 190 -5.90 10.90 13.02
N ALA A 191 -6.10 9.91 13.89
CA ALA A 191 -5.06 9.42 14.78
C ALA A 191 -4.07 8.54 14.03
N PHE A 192 -2.83 8.45 14.52
CA PHE A 192 -1.83 7.55 13.95
C PHE A 192 -0.94 6.92 15.01
N GLY A 193 -0.30 5.82 14.63
CA GLY A 193 0.80 5.23 15.38
C GLY A 193 1.84 4.59 14.46
N LEU A 194 3.00 4.32 15.04
CA LEU A 194 4.18 3.83 14.33
C LEU A 194 4.54 2.41 14.81
N ALA A 195 4.97 1.56 13.88
CA ALA A 195 5.52 0.22 14.17
C ALA A 195 4.70 -0.65 15.14
N GLY A 196 3.38 -0.66 15.00
CA GLY A 196 2.49 -1.28 15.98
C GLY A 196 1.15 -1.73 15.42
N CYS A 197 0.33 -2.25 16.32
CA CYS A 197 -1.02 -2.75 16.05
C CYS A 197 -2.04 -1.81 16.72
N PRO A 198 -3.01 -1.24 15.99
CA PRO A 198 -4.02 -0.36 16.60
C PRO A 198 -4.80 -1.00 17.77
N ALA A 199 -4.97 -2.33 17.78
CA ALA A 199 -5.65 -3.04 18.87
C ALA A 199 -4.87 -3.07 20.19
N HIS A 200 -3.54 -2.90 20.15
CA HIS A 200 -2.66 -3.08 21.31
C HIS A 200 -1.85 -1.82 21.64
N ASN A 201 -1.57 -0.99 20.64
CA ASN A 201 -0.78 0.22 20.77
C ASN A 201 -1.69 1.44 20.70
N PRO A 202 -1.64 2.36 21.67
CA PRO A 202 -2.38 3.61 21.60
C PRO A 202 -1.84 4.47 20.45
N ALA A 203 -2.68 5.38 19.96
CA ALA A 203 -2.23 6.38 19.00
C ALA A 203 -1.24 7.34 19.65
N LEU A 204 -0.25 7.79 18.88
CA LEU A 204 0.77 8.73 19.35
C LEU A 204 0.22 10.16 19.37
N ALA A 205 -0.50 10.55 18.32
CA ALA A 205 -1.14 11.83 18.18
C ALA A 205 -2.20 11.77 17.05
N ALA A 206 -2.87 12.88 16.79
CA ALA A 206 -3.76 13.05 15.65
C ALA A 206 -3.45 14.30 14.83
N VAL A 207 -4.02 14.35 13.64
CA VAL A 207 -4.14 15.53 12.78
C VAL A 207 -5.61 15.70 12.37
N PRO A 208 -6.07 16.89 11.97
CA PRO A 208 -7.38 17.01 11.34
C PRO A 208 -7.44 16.16 10.07
N LEU A 209 -8.63 15.67 9.70
CA LEU A 209 -8.79 14.72 8.58
C LEU A 209 -8.17 15.22 7.26
N ALA A 210 -8.24 16.53 7.01
CA ALA A 210 -7.69 17.15 5.81
C ALA A 210 -6.15 17.05 5.71
N GLN A 211 -5.44 16.87 6.82
CA GLN A 211 -3.98 16.73 6.87
C GLN A 211 -3.51 15.28 6.91
N ALA A 212 -4.42 14.30 6.78
CA ALA A 212 -4.05 12.89 6.81
C ALA A 212 -3.05 12.52 5.69
N HIS A 213 -3.23 13.05 4.47
CA HIS A 213 -2.28 12.83 3.37
C HIS A 213 -0.89 13.39 3.68
N GLU A 214 -0.83 14.65 4.12
CA GLU A 214 0.41 15.34 4.49
C GLU A 214 1.14 14.57 5.60
N LEU A 215 0.41 14.12 6.62
CA LEU A 215 0.95 13.31 7.71
C LEU A 215 1.64 12.05 7.19
N VAL A 216 0.96 11.28 6.33
CA VAL A 216 1.55 10.05 5.76
C VAL A 216 2.83 10.39 4.99
N MET A 217 2.77 11.38 4.10
CA MET A 217 3.94 11.76 3.30
C MET A 217 5.11 12.22 4.17
N ALA A 218 4.84 13.03 5.20
CA ALA A 218 5.86 13.50 6.14
C ALA A 218 6.50 12.34 6.93
N VAL A 219 5.70 11.39 7.43
CA VAL A 219 6.21 10.19 8.14
C VAL A 219 7.09 9.34 7.22
N LEU A 220 6.65 9.08 5.98
CA LEU A 220 7.40 8.23 5.05
C LEU A 220 8.74 8.86 4.66
N LEU A 221 8.75 10.17 4.37
CA LEU A 221 9.96 10.89 4.01
C LEU A 221 10.90 11.03 5.22
N LEU A 222 10.36 11.28 6.41
CA LEU A 222 11.16 11.32 7.64
C LEU A 222 11.80 9.97 7.95
N PHE A 223 11.05 8.87 7.77
CA PHE A 223 11.63 7.53 7.88
C PHE A 223 12.81 7.36 6.92
N LEU A 224 12.67 7.76 5.65
CA LEU A 224 13.77 7.64 4.67
C LEU A 224 14.96 8.55 4.95
N ASP A 225 14.75 9.70 5.60
CA ASP A 225 15.84 10.59 5.99
C ASP A 225 16.63 10.05 7.19
N LEU A 226 15.97 9.34 8.11
CA LEU A 226 16.59 8.83 9.32
C LEU A 226 17.11 7.39 9.20
N ALA A 227 16.46 6.55 8.38
CA ALA A 227 16.77 5.13 8.28
C ALA A 227 18.09 4.87 7.55
N ARG A 228 18.94 4.06 8.18
CA ARG A 228 20.11 3.47 7.52
C ARG A 228 19.69 2.36 6.57
N PRO A 229 20.53 1.95 5.59
CA PRO A 229 20.18 0.92 4.63
C PRO A 229 19.59 -0.35 5.25
N GLU A 230 20.18 -0.88 6.33
CA GLU A 230 19.71 -2.07 7.05
C GLU A 230 18.33 -1.91 7.71
N GLN A 231 17.92 -0.68 8.05
CA GLN A 231 16.65 -0.37 8.69
C GLN A 231 15.52 -0.30 7.66
N THR A 232 15.02 -1.48 7.27
CA THR A 232 14.00 -1.59 6.22
C THR A 232 12.54 -1.41 6.68
N ARG A 233 12.29 -1.20 7.97
CA ARG A 233 10.97 -1.13 8.61
C ARG A 233 11.02 -0.07 9.71
N MET A 234 9.88 0.56 10.01
CA MET A 234 9.78 1.58 11.06
C MET A 234 10.24 1.04 12.42
N ARG A 235 9.91 -0.21 12.77
CA ARG A 235 10.38 -0.83 14.02
C ARG A 235 11.91 -0.87 14.15
N HIS A 236 12.65 -1.07 13.05
CA HIS A 236 14.11 -1.12 13.10
C HIS A 236 14.70 0.27 13.34
N LEU A 237 14.03 1.31 12.85
CA LEU A 237 14.39 2.69 13.15
C LEU A 237 14.13 3.00 14.63
N LEU A 238 12.96 2.60 15.14
CA LEU A 238 12.52 2.89 16.50
C LEU A 238 13.23 2.04 17.59
N GLU A 239 14.03 1.04 17.20
CA GLU A 239 14.97 0.37 18.10
C GLU A 239 16.12 1.29 18.54
N GLU A 240 16.42 2.34 17.75
CA GLU A 240 17.55 3.24 17.99
C GLU A 240 17.14 4.72 18.10
N VAL A 241 16.06 5.12 17.42
CA VAL A 241 15.50 6.47 17.48
C VAL A 241 14.29 6.47 18.40
N ALA A 242 14.38 7.26 19.47
CA ALA A 242 13.26 7.44 20.39
C ALA A 242 12.02 8.00 19.65
N VAL A 243 10.84 7.49 19.98
CA VAL A 243 9.57 7.90 19.35
C VAL A 243 9.32 9.39 19.55
N GLU A 244 9.66 9.93 20.72
CA GLU A 244 9.54 11.35 21.05
C GLU A 244 10.36 12.20 20.09
N HIS A 245 11.60 11.80 19.82
CA HIS A 245 12.47 12.50 18.87
C HIS A 245 11.93 12.43 17.43
N PHE A 246 11.37 11.28 17.04
CA PHE A 246 10.70 11.16 15.74
C PHE A 246 9.50 12.11 15.63
N ILE A 247 8.68 12.20 16.68
CA ILE A 247 7.51 13.08 16.74
C ILE A 247 7.92 14.56 16.70
N GLU A 248 8.98 14.95 17.40
CA GLU A 248 9.52 16.31 17.36
C GLU A 248 9.94 16.73 15.94
N GLN A 249 10.66 15.86 15.23
CA GLN A 249 11.05 16.12 13.84
C GLN A 249 9.86 16.10 12.88
N LEU A 250 8.88 15.22 13.13
CA LEU A 250 7.65 15.16 12.34
C LEU A 250 6.85 16.47 12.48
N GLN A 251 6.70 16.99 13.69
CA GLN A 251 6.02 18.26 13.97
C GLN A 251 6.59 19.41 13.14
N GLN A 252 7.92 19.45 12.95
CA GLN A 252 8.60 20.48 12.17
C GLN A 252 8.31 20.40 10.66
N ARG A 253 7.81 19.26 10.17
CA ARG A 253 7.50 19.02 8.75
C ARG A 253 6.03 19.23 8.40
N LEU A 254 5.16 19.34 9.40
CA LEU A 254 3.72 19.46 9.19
C LEU A 254 3.29 20.94 9.17
N SER A 255 2.32 21.25 8.33
CA SER A 255 1.68 22.56 8.23
C SER A 255 0.84 22.91 9.46
N VAL A 256 0.37 21.88 10.18
CA VAL A 256 -0.41 22.00 11.41
C VAL A 256 0.26 21.22 12.54
N GLY A 257 0.08 21.70 13.77
CA GLY A 257 0.60 20.98 14.93
C GLY A 257 -0.14 19.67 15.17
N LEU A 258 0.60 18.67 15.67
CA LEU A 258 -0.01 17.42 16.13
C LEU A 258 -0.91 17.68 17.33
N ILE A 259 -2.07 17.02 17.33
CA ILE A 259 -3.04 17.03 18.43
C ILE A 259 -2.64 15.92 19.40
N PRO A 260 -2.25 16.23 20.65
CA PRO A 260 -1.96 15.21 21.65
C PRO A 260 -3.21 14.37 21.96
N LEU A 261 -3.04 13.07 22.14
CA LEU A 261 -4.12 12.15 22.47
C LEU A 261 -3.87 11.47 23.81
N ALA A 262 -4.92 11.34 24.62
CA ALA A 262 -4.96 10.49 25.81
C ALA A 262 -5.99 9.36 25.59
N MET A 263 -5.79 8.59 24.53
CA MET A 263 -6.77 7.59 24.06
C MET A 263 -6.17 6.19 24.11
N GLY A 264 -6.98 5.23 24.55
CA GLY A 264 -6.61 3.83 24.52
C GLY A 264 -6.54 3.26 23.09
N PRO A 265 -6.08 2.01 22.95
CA PRO A 265 -6.06 1.30 21.68
C PRO A 265 -7.45 1.26 21.01
N ARG A 266 -7.44 1.07 19.69
CA ARG A 266 -8.64 0.92 18.88
C ARG A 266 -9.40 -0.35 19.30
N GLY A 267 -10.62 -0.18 19.81
CA GLY A 267 -11.45 -1.30 20.24
C GLY A 267 -11.79 -2.26 19.09
N VAL A 268 -11.72 -3.57 19.36
CA VAL A 268 -12.04 -4.62 18.38
C VAL A 268 -13.55 -4.84 18.34
N ALA A 269 -14.14 -4.83 17.14
CA ALA A 269 -15.56 -5.13 16.99
C ALA A 269 -15.84 -6.62 17.34
N PRO A 270 -16.88 -6.93 18.13
CA PRO A 270 -17.24 -8.30 18.44
C PRO A 270 -17.64 -9.08 17.17
N GLY A 271 -17.08 -10.29 17.02
CA GLY A 271 -17.43 -11.24 15.96
C GLY A 271 -16.98 -10.79 14.56
N VAL A 272 -15.74 -11.15 14.17
CA VAL A 272 -15.14 -10.77 12.88
C VAL A 272 -16.01 -11.22 11.69
N ARG A 273 -16.65 -10.25 11.02
CA ARG A 273 -17.69 -10.44 9.99
C ARG A 273 -17.13 -10.65 8.58
N HIS A 274 -16.11 -11.49 8.46
CA HIS A 274 -15.42 -11.77 7.20
C HIS A 274 -16.00 -12.97 6.43
N ILE A 275 -16.90 -13.75 7.05
CA ILE A 275 -17.62 -14.89 6.45
C ILE A 275 -19.10 -14.76 6.77
N GLY A 276 -19.96 -14.88 5.75
CA GLY A 276 -21.41 -14.78 5.87
C GLY A 276 -21.98 -13.55 5.16
N THR A 277 -23.25 -13.27 5.43
CA THR A 277 -24.00 -12.17 4.81
C THR A 277 -24.26 -11.08 5.82
N PHE A 278 -23.92 -9.84 5.49
CA PHE A 278 -23.99 -8.72 6.41
C PHE A 278 -24.55 -7.48 5.72
N ALA A 279 -25.37 -6.70 6.44
CA ALA A 279 -25.92 -5.46 5.93
C ALA A 279 -24.82 -4.43 5.63
N GLN A 280 -24.98 -3.75 4.50
CA GLN A 280 -24.19 -2.55 4.18
C GLN A 280 -24.84 -1.30 4.79
N ARG A 281 -24.10 -0.19 4.75
CA ARG A 281 -24.60 1.13 5.10
C ARG A 281 -25.75 1.57 4.20
N GLN A 282 -25.70 1.18 2.93
CA GLN A 282 -26.75 1.43 1.94
C GLN A 282 -27.96 0.53 2.24
N GLN A 283 -29.14 1.14 2.41
CA GLN A 283 -30.36 0.41 2.73
C GLN A 283 -30.67 -0.66 1.68
N GLY A 284 -31.08 -1.85 2.15
CA GLY A 284 -31.44 -2.98 1.30
C GLY A 284 -30.28 -3.69 0.61
N ARG A 285 -29.02 -3.31 0.92
CA ARG A 285 -27.82 -3.98 0.39
C ARG A 285 -27.13 -4.81 1.46
N VAL A 286 -26.51 -5.89 1.02
CA VAL A 286 -25.66 -6.76 1.84
C VAL A 286 -24.34 -6.98 1.13
N TYR A 287 -23.28 -7.23 1.89
CA TYR A 287 -22.09 -7.86 1.35
C TYR A 287 -22.03 -9.33 1.78
N ILE A 288 -21.35 -10.15 0.99
CA ILE A 288 -21.14 -11.57 1.27
C ILE A 288 -19.65 -11.83 1.39
N GLY A 289 -19.22 -12.27 2.57
CA GLY A 289 -17.86 -12.75 2.82
C GLY A 289 -17.76 -14.27 2.67
N ALA A 290 -16.73 -14.75 1.97
CA ALA A 290 -16.45 -16.18 1.80
C ALA A 290 -14.95 -16.45 1.90
N VAL A 291 -14.59 -17.64 2.37
CA VAL A 291 -13.19 -18.06 2.51
C VAL A 291 -12.93 -19.29 1.63
N PRO A 292 -12.03 -19.19 0.63
CA PRO A 292 -11.53 -20.37 -0.03
C PRO A 292 -10.65 -21.19 0.93
N GLY A 293 -10.67 -22.51 0.79
CA GLY A 293 -9.85 -23.39 1.64
C GLY A 293 -8.37 -22.99 1.59
N LEU A 294 -7.78 -22.68 2.76
CA LEU A 294 -6.40 -22.21 2.88
C LEU A 294 -6.07 -20.94 2.08
N GLY A 295 -7.07 -20.13 1.72
CA GLY A 295 -6.88 -18.96 0.87
C GLY A 295 -6.63 -19.30 -0.61
N ARG A 296 -6.83 -20.55 -1.04
CA ARG A 296 -6.51 -21.04 -2.39
C ARG A 296 -7.73 -21.08 -3.30
N LEU A 297 -7.63 -20.34 -4.40
CA LEU A 297 -8.59 -20.35 -5.49
C LEU A 297 -7.95 -21.04 -6.70
N ASP A 298 -8.76 -21.74 -7.48
CA ASP A 298 -8.41 -22.06 -8.85
C ASP A 298 -8.99 -21.00 -9.82
N ALA A 299 -8.61 -21.10 -11.09
CA ALA A 299 -9.11 -20.19 -12.13
C ALA A 299 -10.64 -20.27 -12.32
N ALA A 300 -11.28 -21.41 -12.09
CA ALA A 300 -12.73 -21.56 -12.22
C ALA A 300 -13.46 -20.84 -11.08
N MET A 301 -12.98 -20.97 -9.84
CA MET A 301 -13.49 -20.25 -8.68
C MET A 301 -13.39 -18.73 -8.87
N LEU A 302 -12.23 -18.22 -9.31
CA LEU A 302 -12.07 -16.78 -9.51
C LEU A 302 -12.96 -16.25 -10.63
N ARG A 303 -13.19 -17.01 -11.71
CA ARG A 303 -14.16 -16.65 -12.75
C ARG A 303 -15.60 -16.67 -12.25
N GLY A 304 -15.97 -17.66 -11.43
CA GLY A 304 -17.29 -17.72 -10.80
C GLY A 304 -17.54 -16.53 -9.88
N LEU A 305 -16.54 -16.14 -9.07
CA LEU A 305 -16.61 -14.93 -8.26
C LEU A 305 -16.76 -13.67 -9.12
N ALA A 306 -16.01 -13.57 -10.23
CA ALA A 306 -16.13 -12.44 -11.15
C ALA A 306 -17.54 -12.36 -11.78
N GLN A 307 -18.12 -13.50 -12.15
CA GLN A 307 -19.49 -13.58 -12.64
C GLN A 307 -20.51 -13.15 -11.58
N LEU A 308 -20.36 -13.60 -10.34
CA LEU A 308 -21.23 -13.16 -9.23
C LEU A 308 -21.11 -11.64 -8.98
N ALA A 309 -19.91 -11.07 -9.12
CA ALA A 309 -19.70 -9.63 -9.03
C ALA A 309 -20.44 -8.85 -10.13
N ASP A 310 -20.47 -9.39 -11.36
CA ASP A 310 -21.21 -8.78 -12.48
C ASP A 310 -22.74 -8.91 -12.32
N GLU A 311 -23.22 -10.07 -11.86
CA GLU A 311 -24.65 -10.40 -11.83
C GLU A 311 -25.37 -9.93 -10.57
N SER A 312 -24.68 -9.91 -9.43
CA SER A 312 -25.29 -9.69 -8.11
C SER A 312 -24.60 -8.62 -7.26
N GLY A 313 -23.44 -8.11 -7.69
CA GLY A 313 -22.67 -7.11 -6.95
C GLY A 313 -22.52 -5.78 -7.69
N ASP A 314 -21.42 -5.08 -7.41
CA ASP A 314 -21.05 -3.81 -8.05
C ASP A 314 -19.96 -3.97 -9.13
N GLY A 315 -19.75 -5.19 -9.63
CA GLY A 315 -18.67 -5.51 -10.56
C GLY A 315 -17.28 -5.61 -9.91
N THR A 316 -17.20 -5.59 -8.57
CA THR A 316 -15.93 -5.73 -7.83
C THR A 316 -15.92 -6.89 -6.83
N LEU A 317 -14.71 -7.32 -6.48
CA LEU A 317 -14.42 -8.25 -5.40
C LEU A 317 -13.37 -7.60 -4.49
N ARG A 318 -13.40 -7.94 -3.21
CA ARG A 318 -12.46 -7.38 -2.22
C ARG A 318 -11.79 -8.49 -1.43
N PHE A 319 -10.48 -8.61 -1.57
CA PHE A 319 -9.69 -9.60 -0.85
C PHE A 319 -9.26 -9.06 0.51
N SER A 320 -9.33 -9.92 1.53
CA SER A 320 -9.09 -9.52 2.91
C SER A 320 -7.74 -10.02 3.45
N PRO A 321 -7.23 -9.41 4.54
CA PRO A 321 -6.08 -9.92 5.28
C PRO A 321 -6.26 -11.32 5.91
N TRP A 322 -7.50 -11.83 5.98
CA TRP A 322 -7.81 -13.19 6.44
C TRP A 322 -7.86 -14.20 5.28
N GLN A 323 -7.27 -13.85 4.13
CA GLN A 323 -7.24 -14.68 2.92
C GLN A 323 -8.65 -15.05 2.43
N SER A 324 -9.60 -14.16 2.69
CA SER A 324 -11.00 -14.28 2.28
C SER A 324 -11.29 -13.36 1.10
N VAL A 325 -12.45 -13.58 0.47
CA VAL A 325 -13.02 -12.67 -0.54
C VAL A 325 -14.36 -12.14 -0.05
N LEU A 326 -14.63 -10.88 -0.35
CA LEU A 326 -15.88 -10.20 -0.10
C LEU A 326 -16.48 -9.78 -1.44
N LEU A 327 -17.76 -10.10 -1.63
CA LEU A 327 -18.62 -9.63 -2.70
C LEU A 327 -19.49 -8.48 -2.14
N PRO A 328 -19.24 -7.22 -2.53
CA PRO A 328 -20.08 -6.08 -2.19
C PRO A 328 -21.44 -6.10 -2.92
#